data_AF-A0A1F9LJD5-F1
#
_entry.id   AF-A0A1F9LJD5-F1
#
_cell.length_a   1.000
_cell.length_b   1.000
_cell.length_c   1.000
_cell.angle_alpha   90.00
_cell.angle_beta   90.00
_cell.angle_gamma   90.00
#
_symmetry.space_group_name_H-M   'P 1'
#
loop_
_entity.id
_entity.type
_entity.pdbx_description
1 polymer ?
#
loop_
_entity_poly.entity_id
_entity_poly.type
_entity_poly.pdbx_seq_one_letter_code
_entity_poly.pdbx_strand_id
1 'polypeptide(L)'
;EIVWAGQYALVSRLDERGPYLVRVALLELEGKHYQPPASVEFRLNVASATGATPGFILVALAALAIGLVGITAAALRPVSAMGSKAPINLLEIGWFSRWVRWKGFLPLLQIPFLLLTLLIIFLGFFDVQDGAKNLATKLTWILWWPGIIFTFILVGRLWCVMCPFGTLNEWAANLVRPNRLFPKFLRNLWLATFFFVFLTWADEQLGIIRSPQMTAWLIIILGVIAFATGIIFQRRSFCRYLCPITGLQGLYSMVSPVELRSVDRSRCLKECHQDCYRGNEGGRGCPMFEFPMTMERNTYCNFCFECVKSCPPGNLTLRLRPFAKDLWASGRRWLDESYLALVLVGITTIVTAQMLSGWGLWISRMARLIPLELRILMKPVTYLTFTESLIFIGGSLLLFPILGLLGGRSDGRRRGSWTQENLCPFGIHVHPCGIGHAPGAQCLPLSFGRARRHPSLSTDS
;
A
#
# COMPACT_ATOMS: atom_id res chain seq x y z
N GLU A 1 -46.41 11.48 -4.68
CA GLU A 1 -46.21 10.68 -3.46
C GLU A 1 -45.39 11.48 -2.47
N ILE A 2 -45.95 11.84 -1.32
CA ILE A 2 -45.19 12.44 -0.23
C ILE A 2 -44.47 11.29 0.46
N VAL A 3 -43.20 11.06 0.13
CA VAL A 3 -42.38 10.07 0.80
C VAL A 3 -42.01 10.63 2.18
N TRP A 4 -42.70 10.18 3.23
CA TRP A 4 -42.33 10.43 4.61
C TRP A 4 -41.03 9.67 4.93
N ALA A 5 -39.88 10.24 4.56
CA ALA A 5 -38.57 9.74 4.93
C ALA A 5 -38.07 10.52 6.16
N GLY A 6 -38.31 9.99 7.35
CA GLY A 6 -37.81 10.54 8.61
C GLY A 6 -37.29 9.42 9.52
N GLN A 7 -36.19 9.68 10.23
CA GLN A 7 -35.73 8.79 11.30
C GLN A 7 -36.38 9.24 12.61
N TYR A 8 -37.31 8.45 13.12
CA TYR A 8 -37.90 8.63 14.44
C TYR A 8 -37.16 7.73 15.43
N ALA A 9 -36.38 8.34 16.34
CA ALA A 9 -35.65 7.60 17.35
C ALA A 9 -36.54 7.41 18.59
N LEU A 10 -37.00 6.18 18.81
CA LEU A 10 -37.62 5.78 20.07
C LEU A 10 -36.53 5.18 20.97
N VAL A 11 -36.23 5.83 22.09
CA VAL A 11 -35.28 5.30 23.08
C VAL A 11 -36.08 4.65 24.19
N SER A 12 -36.14 3.31 24.17
CA SER A 12 -36.67 2.51 25.28
C SER A 12 -35.55 1.67 25.87
N ARG A 13 -35.48 1.59 27.21
CA ARG A 13 -34.63 0.61 27.88
C ARG A 13 -35.37 -0.73 27.88
N LEU A 14 -34.67 -1.78 27.46
CA LEU A 14 -35.15 -3.15 27.52
C LEU A 14 -34.33 -3.85 28.59
N ASP A 15 -35.00 -4.29 29.66
CA ASP A 15 -34.32 -4.80 30.86
C ASP A 15 -33.97 -6.30 30.75
N GLU A 16 -34.65 -7.05 29.88
CA GLU A 16 -34.44 -8.49 29.68
C GLU A 16 -33.70 -8.81 28.38
N ARG A 17 -33.03 -9.96 28.32
CA ARG A 17 -32.34 -10.45 27.12
C ARG A 17 -33.25 -11.39 26.35
N GLY A 18 -33.17 -11.35 25.02
CA GLY A 18 -33.84 -12.33 24.17
C GLY A 18 -34.60 -11.73 22.99
N PRO A 19 -35.46 -12.53 22.35
CA PRO A 19 -36.25 -12.12 21.21
C PRO A 19 -37.42 -11.23 21.66
N TYR A 20 -37.38 -9.96 21.27
CA TYR A 20 -38.50 -9.04 21.40
C TYR A 20 -39.30 -8.99 20.10
N LEU A 21 -40.62 -9.04 20.21
CA LEU A 21 -41.52 -8.75 19.09
C LEU A 21 -41.89 -7.27 19.16
N VAL A 22 -41.38 -6.47 18.22
CA VAL A 22 -41.71 -5.05 18.13
C VAL A 22 -42.82 -4.88 17.11
N ARG A 23 -43.98 -4.40 17.57
CA ARG A 23 -45.12 -4.04 16.72
C ARG A 23 -45.19 -2.52 16.62
N VAL A 24 -45.07 -2.00 15.40
CA VAL A 24 -45.31 -0.59 15.11
C VAL A 24 -46.66 -0.49 14.42
N ALA A 25 -47.60 0.25 15.00
CA ALA A 25 -48.95 0.42 14.48
C ALA A 25 -49.20 1.88 14.11
N LEU A 26 -49.68 2.12 12.88
CA LEU A 26 -50.11 3.41 12.39
C LEU A 26 -51.60 3.58 12.70
N LEU A 27 -51.90 4.47 13.65
CA LEU A 27 -53.26 4.72 14.13
C LEU A 27 -53.99 5.81 13.31
N GLU A 28 -53.24 6.84 12.91
CA GLU A 28 -53.77 7.99 12.18
C GLU A 28 -52.69 8.57 11.26
N LEU A 29 -53.07 8.91 10.03
CA LEU A 29 -52.23 9.64 9.09
C LEU A 29 -53.07 10.72 8.42
N GLU A 30 -52.63 11.98 8.49
CA GLU A 30 -53.30 13.11 7.85
C GLU A 30 -54.81 13.23 8.18
N GLY A 31 -55.19 12.97 9.44
CA GLY A 31 -56.59 13.06 9.89
C GLY A 31 -57.46 11.85 9.53
N LYS A 32 -56.90 10.80 8.92
CA LYS A 32 -57.59 9.53 8.64
C LYS A 32 -57.18 8.46 9.64
N HIS A 33 -58.16 7.96 10.39
CA HIS A 33 -57.98 6.82 11.28
C HIS A 33 -58.01 5.49 10.51
N TYR A 34 -57.09 4.59 10.85
CA TYR A 34 -57.04 3.24 10.27
C TYR A 34 -57.65 2.23 11.26
N GLN A 35 -58.74 1.56 10.85
CA GLN A 35 -59.34 0.44 11.58
C GLN A 35 -59.51 -0.78 10.65
N PRO A 36 -58.78 -1.90 10.88
CA PRO A 36 -57.75 -2.09 11.89
C PRO A 36 -56.47 -1.28 11.60
N PRO A 37 -55.65 -0.95 12.61
CA PRO A 37 -54.44 -0.16 12.42
C PRO A 37 -53.44 -0.92 11.54
N ALA A 38 -52.87 -0.21 10.57
CA ALA A 38 -51.81 -0.76 9.73
C ALA A 38 -50.57 -1.00 10.60
N SER A 39 -50.17 -2.25 10.80
CA SER A 39 -49.06 -2.59 11.68
C SER A 39 -47.98 -3.41 10.99
N VAL A 40 -46.74 -3.16 11.38
CA VAL A 40 -45.57 -3.93 10.95
C VAL A 40 -44.94 -4.53 12.20
N GLU A 41 -44.73 -5.84 12.15
CA GLU A 41 -44.05 -6.59 13.19
C GLU A 41 -42.67 -7.02 12.72
N PHE A 42 -41.68 -6.82 13.56
CA PHE A 42 -40.35 -7.38 13.35
C PHE A 42 -39.78 -7.89 14.66
N ARG A 43 -38.96 -8.93 14.57
CA ARG A 43 -38.29 -9.52 15.73
C ARG A 43 -36.94 -8.84 15.93
N LEU A 44 -36.74 -8.28 17.10
CA LEU A 44 -35.48 -7.68 17.52
C LEU A 44 -34.83 -8.59 18.55
N ASN A 45 -33.65 -9.13 18.26
CA ASN A 45 -32.90 -9.92 19.24
C ASN A 45 -31.92 -9.02 19.98
N VAL A 46 -32.18 -8.76 21.26
CA VAL A 46 -31.35 -7.87 22.08
C VAL A 46 -30.21 -8.68 22.69
N ALA A 47 -29.04 -8.57 22.06
CA ALA A 47 -27.79 -9.09 22.59
C ALA A 47 -27.16 -8.11 23.60
N SER A 48 -26.26 -8.59 24.45
CA SER A 48 -25.50 -7.71 25.36
C SER A 48 -24.79 -6.61 24.58
N ALA A 49 -24.83 -5.38 25.08
CA ALA A 49 -23.97 -4.32 24.60
C ALA A 49 -22.51 -4.83 24.62
N THR A 50 -21.87 -4.88 23.46
CA THR A 50 -20.45 -5.17 23.32
C THR A 50 -19.64 -3.97 23.82
N GLY A 51 -19.79 -3.65 25.10
CA GLY A 51 -18.78 -2.88 25.80
C GLY A 51 -17.48 -3.67 25.78
N ALA A 52 -16.35 -2.98 25.64
CA ALA A 52 -15.04 -3.60 25.70
C ALA A 52 -14.95 -4.42 26.98
N THR A 53 -15.08 -5.75 26.87
CA THR A 53 -14.99 -6.62 28.02
C THR A 53 -13.59 -6.43 28.64
N PRO A 54 -13.44 -6.58 29.96
CA PRO A 54 -12.13 -6.45 30.60
C PRO A 54 -11.06 -7.31 29.90
N GLY A 55 -11.44 -8.47 29.37
CA GLY A 55 -10.59 -9.33 28.55
C GLY A 55 -10.15 -8.70 27.21
N PHE A 56 -11.04 -8.02 26.48
CA PHE A 56 -10.66 -7.30 25.26
C PHE A 56 -9.70 -6.15 25.55
N ILE A 57 -9.93 -5.40 26.64
CA ILE A 57 -9.03 -4.32 27.09
C ILE A 57 -7.66 -4.90 27.48
N LEU A 58 -7.64 -6.04 28.18
CA LEU A 58 -6.39 -6.70 28.58
C LEU A 58 -5.61 -7.20 27.37
N VAL A 59 -6.29 -7.79 26.38
CA VAL A 59 -5.67 -8.24 25.11
C VAL A 59 -5.13 -7.04 24.32
N ALA A 60 -5.87 -5.94 24.25
CA ALA A 60 -5.41 -4.72 23.58
C ALA A 60 -4.19 -4.11 24.29
N LEU A 61 -4.19 -4.03 25.62
CA LEU A 61 -3.06 -3.55 26.42
C LEU A 61 -1.85 -4.50 26.32
N ALA A 62 -2.07 -5.80 26.31
CA ALA A 62 -1.01 -6.79 26.11
C ALA A 62 -0.41 -6.69 24.71
N ALA A 63 -1.23 -6.52 23.67
CA ALA A 63 -0.75 -6.30 22.30
C ALA A 63 0.05 -4.99 22.19
N LEU A 64 -0.40 -3.93 22.85
CA LEU A 64 0.29 -2.64 22.88
C LEU A 64 1.61 -2.71 23.66
N ALA A 65 1.63 -3.43 24.79
CA ALA A 65 2.84 -3.69 25.57
C ALA A 65 3.84 -4.57 24.80
N ILE A 66 3.39 -5.64 24.14
CA ILE A 66 4.23 -6.48 23.27
C ILE A 66 4.76 -5.66 22.09
N GLY A 67 3.94 -4.79 21.50
CA GLY A 67 4.37 -3.86 20.46
C GLY A 67 5.43 -2.88 20.97
N LEU A 68 5.23 -2.28 22.14
CA LEU A 68 6.18 -1.35 22.76
C LEU A 68 7.48 -2.04 23.18
N VAL A 69 7.39 -3.26 23.70
CA VAL A 69 8.55 -4.11 24.05
C VAL A 69 9.27 -4.54 22.77
N GLY A 70 8.56 -4.90 21.71
CA GLY A 70 9.14 -5.22 20.41
C GLY A 70 9.86 -4.03 19.78
N ILE A 71 9.27 -2.83 19.86
CA ILE A 71 9.85 -1.58 19.36
C ILE A 71 11.07 -1.18 20.21
N THR A 72 10.97 -1.23 21.54
CA THR A 72 12.10 -0.91 22.43
C THR A 72 13.21 -1.95 22.32
N ALA A 73 12.90 -3.24 22.22
CA ALA A 73 13.89 -4.28 21.96
C ALA A 73 14.54 -4.15 20.57
N ALA A 74 13.79 -3.69 19.55
CA ALA A 74 14.35 -3.41 18.23
C ALA A 74 15.19 -2.12 18.21
N ALA A 75 14.79 -1.09 18.95
CA ALA A 75 15.50 0.19 19.06
C ALA A 75 16.76 0.10 19.95
N LEU A 76 16.75 -0.79 20.96
CA LEU A 76 17.86 -1.03 21.88
C LEU A 76 18.79 -2.15 21.41
N ARG A 77 18.43 -2.91 20.36
CA ARG A 77 19.37 -3.83 19.72
C ARG A 77 20.38 -2.99 18.93
N PRO A 78 21.67 -2.95 19.33
CA PRO A 78 22.69 -2.35 18.50
C PRO A 78 22.68 -3.11 17.16
N VAL A 79 22.44 -2.38 16.06
CA VAL A 79 22.48 -2.87 14.66
C VAL A 79 23.79 -3.64 14.37
N SER A 80 24.81 -3.40 15.20
CA SER A 80 26.14 -4.02 15.20
C SER A 80 26.21 -5.47 15.70
N ALA A 81 25.17 -6.02 16.37
CA ALA A 81 25.24 -7.33 17.03
C ALA A 81 24.69 -8.53 16.20
N MET A 82 24.32 -8.33 14.93
CA MET A 82 24.25 -9.45 13.97
C MET A 82 25.60 -9.57 13.27
N GLY A 83 26.54 -10.16 14.00
CA GLY A 83 27.86 -10.51 13.49
C GLY A 83 27.74 -11.40 12.25
N SER A 84 28.31 -10.89 11.15
CA SER A 84 29.12 -11.60 10.15
C SER A 84 29.18 -13.14 10.23
N LYS A 85 28.05 -13.82 10.07
CA LYS A 85 28.02 -15.09 9.34
C LYS A 85 27.57 -14.73 7.93
N ALA A 86 28.28 -15.24 6.92
CA ALA A 86 27.98 -14.99 5.52
C ALA A 86 26.46 -15.06 5.30
N PRO A 87 25.83 -14.01 4.76
CA PRO A 87 24.38 -13.96 4.69
C PRO A 87 23.93 -15.12 3.80
N ILE A 88 23.08 -16.00 4.34
CA ILE A 88 22.65 -17.25 3.68
C ILE A 88 22.16 -16.91 2.27
N ASN A 89 22.87 -17.39 1.25
CA ASN A 89 22.53 -17.17 -0.13
C ASN A 89 21.59 -18.28 -0.62
N LEU A 90 20.30 -17.96 -0.69
CA LEU A 90 19.25 -18.88 -1.14
C LEU A 90 19.47 -19.34 -2.60
N LEU A 91 20.19 -18.57 -3.43
CA LEU A 91 20.49 -18.94 -4.81
C LEU A 91 21.58 -20.02 -4.95
N GLU A 92 22.33 -20.34 -3.89
CA GLU A 92 23.28 -21.46 -3.88
C GLU A 92 22.58 -22.81 -3.72
N ILE A 93 21.33 -22.81 -3.25
CA ILE A 93 20.51 -24.01 -3.14
C ILE A 93 20.11 -24.46 -4.55
N GLY A 94 20.70 -25.57 -5.02
CA GLY A 94 20.62 -26.01 -6.41
C GLY A 94 19.20 -26.23 -6.95
N TRP A 95 18.29 -26.81 -6.15
CA TRP A 95 16.89 -27.03 -6.55
C TRP A 95 16.14 -25.69 -6.72
N PHE A 96 16.36 -24.75 -5.80
CA PHE A 96 15.73 -23.44 -5.81
C PHE A 96 16.22 -22.60 -6.98
N SER A 97 17.54 -22.55 -7.19
CA SER A 97 18.17 -21.85 -8.31
C SER A 97 17.68 -22.38 -9.65
N ARG A 98 17.58 -23.71 -9.80
CA ARG A 98 17.05 -24.35 -11.02
C ARG A 98 15.58 -24.00 -11.25
N TRP A 99 14.76 -24.03 -10.20
CA TRP A 99 13.34 -23.71 -10.29
C TRP A 99 13.11 -22.25 -10.71
N VAL A 100 13.81 -21.31 -10.08
CA VAL A 100 13.69 -19.88 -10.37
C VAL A 100 14.24 -19.52 -11.75
N ARG A 101 15.27 -20.22 -12.23
CA ARG A 101 15.85 -20.00 -13.58
C ARG A 101 15.02 -20.61 -14.70
N TRP A 102 14.08 -21.51 -14.40
CA TRP A 102 13.25 -22.14 -15.41
C TRP A 102 12.36 -21.12 -16.12
N LYS A 103 12.28 -21.19 -17.46
CA LYS A 103 11.47 -20.29 -18.28
C LYS A 103 9.97 -20.37 -17.92
N GLY A 104 9.50 -21.54 -17.47
CA GLY A 104 8.12 -21.77 -17.04
C GLY A 104 7.76 -21.24 -15.63
N PHE A 105 8.73 -20.77 -14.84
CA PHE A 105 8.50 -20.34 -13.45
C PHE A 105 7.44 -19.23 -13.33
N LEU A 106 7.55 -18.18 -14.16
CA LEU A 106 6.59 -17.07 -14.17
C LEU A 106 5.18 -17.53 -14.60
N PRO A 107 4.98 -18.13 -15.79
CA PRO A 107 3.65 -18.52 -16.23
C PRO A 107 2.99 -19.54 -15.30
N LEU A 108 3.76 -20.45 -14.67
CA LEU A 108 3.24 -21.40 -13.69
C LEU A 108 2.61 -20.70 -12.48
N LEU A 109 3.17 -19.58 -12.01
CA LEU A 109 2.60 -18.80 -10.91
C LEU A 109 1.49 -17.85 -11.38
N GLN A 110 1.58 -17.34 -12.61
CA GLN A 110 0.67 -16.32 -13.12
C GLN A 110 -0.68 -16.89 -13.58
N ILE A 111 -0.68 -18.02 -14.30
CA ILE A 111 -1.88 -18.59 -14.94
C ILE A 111 -2.93 -19.02 -13.89
N PRO A 112 -2.58 -19.77 -12.81
CA PRO A 112 -3.57 -20.17 -11.82
C PRO A 112 -4.25 -18.99 -11.12
N PHE A 113 -3.48 -17.94 -10.80
CA PHE A 113 -4.02 -16.73 -10.17
C PHE A 113 -4.88 -15.90 -11.13
N LEU A 114 -4.54 -15.88 -12.42
CA LEU A 114 -5.38 -15.27 -13.44
C LEU A 114 -6.73 -16.01 -13.54
N LEU A 115 -6.71 -17.34 -13.61
CA LEU A 115 -7.92 -18.17 -13.64
C LEU A 115 -8.76 -18.00 -12.38
N LEU A 116 -8.12 -17.96 -11.20
CA LEU A 116 -8.77 -17.66 -9.93
C LEU A 116 -9.44 -16.28 -9.95
N THR A 117 -8.79 -15.28 -10.55
CA THR A 117 -9.36 -13.93 -10.67
C THR A 117 -10.57 -13.92 -11.59
N LEU A 118 -10.53 -14.65 -12.71
CA LEU A 118 -11.68 -14.80 -13.60
C LEU A 118 -12.85 -15.51 -12.88
N LEU A 119 -12.56 -16.52 -12.07
CA LEU A 119 -13.56 -17.18 -11.23
C LEU A 119 -14.15 -16.20 -10.20
N ILE A 120 -13.34 -15.37 -9.54
CA ILE A 120 -13.80 -14.34 -8.60
C ILE A 120 -14.73 -13.33 -9.31
N ILE A 121 -14.39 -12.88 -10.52
CA ILE A 121 -15.24 -11.98 -11.31
C ILE A 121 -16.58 -12.67 -11.63
N PHE A 122 -16.53 -13.92 -12.09
CA PHE A 122 -17.74 -14.70 -12.39
C PHE A 122 -18.65 -14.83 -11.14
N LEU A 123 -18.09 -15.26 -10.01
CA LEU A 123 -18.84 -15.39 -8.75
C LEU A 123 -19.34 -14.03 -8.26
N GLY A 124 -18.59 -12.94 -8.47
CA GLY A 124 -19.03 -11.60 -8.07
C GLY A 124 -20.32 -11.14 -8.76
N PHE A 125 -20.57 -11.57 -10.01
CA PHE A 125 -21.82 -11.26 -10.73
C PHE A 125 -22.93 -12.29 -10.52
N PHE A 126 -22.59 -13.59 -10.49
CA PHE A 126 -23.58 -14.66 -10.56
C PHE A 126 -23.89 -15.36 -9.22
N ASP A 127 -23.07 -15.17 -8.19
CA ASP A 127 -23.32 -15.70 -6.84
C ASP A 127 -24.20 -14.74 -6.00
N VAL A 128 -24.53 -15.14 -4.77
CA VAL A 128 -25.37 -14.39 -3.83
C VAL A 128 -24.83 -12.97 -3.62
N GLN A 129 -25.67 -11.95 -3.83
CA GLN A 129 -25.29 -10.53 -3.73
C GLN A 129 -25.28 -10.00 -2.29
N ASP A 130 -24.72 -10.79 -1.39
CA ASP A 130 -24.47 -10.45 0.01
C ASP A 130 -22.98 -10.65 0.28
N GLY A 131 -22.24 -9.57 0.51
CA GLY A 131 -20.78 -9.60 0.71
C GLY A 131 -20.33 -10.48 1.87
N ALA A 132 -21.19 -10.73 2.87
CA ALA A 132 -20.88 -11.61 4.00
C ALA A 132 -20.97 -13.11 3.64
N LYS A 133 -21.69 -13.46 2.57
CA LYS A 133 -21.92 -14.85 2.14
C LYS A 133 -21.14 -15.21 0.88
N ASN A 134 -21.08 -14.27 -0.06
CA ASN A 134 -20.47 -14.44 -1.37
C ASN A 134 -19.01 -14.90 -1.28
N LEU A 135 -18.65 -15.87 -2.10
CA LEU A 135 -17.29 -16.42 -2.08
C LEU A 135 -16.25 -15.44 -2.65
N ALA A 136 -16.62 -14.63 -3.63
CA ALA A 136 -15.73 -13.65 -4.27
C ALA A 136 -15.23 -12.58 -3.28
N THR A 137 -16.12 -12.03 -2.47
CA THR A 137 -15.77 -11.04 -1.44
C THR A 137 -14.91 -11.64 -0.34
N LYS A 138 -15.23 -12.87 0.12
CA LYS A 138 -14.41 -13.58 1.11
C LYS A 138 -13.00 -13.86 0.58
N LEU A 139 -12.88 -14.42 -0.62
CA LEU A 139 -11.57 -14.71 -1.22
C LEU A 139 -10.75 -13.43 -1.42
N THR A 140 -11.37 -12.34 -1.88
CA THR A 140 -10.66 -11.09 -2.18
C THR A 140 -10.27 -10.31 -0.92
N TRP A 141 -11.20 -10.14 0.01
CA TRP A 141 -11.01 -9.23 1.14
C TRP A 141 -10.59 -9.93 2.43
N ILE A 142 -10.96 -11.21 2.64
CA ILE A 142 -10.63 -11.97 3.85
C ILE A 142 -9.37 -12.82 3.65
N LEU A 143 -9.20 -13.48 2.50
CA LEU A 143 -8.04 -14.33 2.27
C LEU A 143 -6.90 -13.60 1.55
N TRP A 144 -7.20 -12.99 0.42
CA TRP A 144 -6.20 -12.38 -0.46
C TRP A 144 -5.59 -11.13 0.19
N TRP A 145 -6.39 -10.18 0.68
CA TRP A 145 -5.86 -8.93 1.23
C TRP A 145 -4.91 -9.14 2.44
N PRO A 146 -5.25 -9.93 3.48
CA PRO A 146 -4.31 -10.24 4.54
C PRO A 146 -3.10 -11.03 4.06
N GLY A 147 -3.30 -12.01 3.16
CA GLY A 147 -2.21 -12.81 2.59
C GLY A 147 -1.16 -11.96 1.87
N ILE A 148 -1.60 -10.93 1.15
CA ILE A 148 -0.77 -9.90 0.53
C ILE A 148 0.11 -9.18 1.57
N ILE A 149 -0.49 -8.72 2.68
CA ILE A 149 0.22 -7.96 3.72
C ILE A 149 1.31 -8.81 4.37
N PHE A 150 0.98 -10.05 4.75
CA PHE A 150 1.96 -10.97 5.34
C PHE A 150 3.10 -11.28 4.36
N THR A 151 2.79 -11.47 3.08
CA THR A 151 3.81 -11.74 2.06
C THR A 151 4.80 -10.58 1.94
N PHE A 152 4.34 -9.33 1.96
CA PHE A 152 5.23 -8.17 1.85
C PHE A 152 6.17 -8.00 3.03
N ILE A 153 5.69 -8.28 4.24
CA ILE A 153 6.51 -8.17 5.43
C ILE A 153 7.53 -9.32 5.51
N LEU A 154 7.20 -10.51 5.02
CA LEU A 154 8.08 -11.69 5.13
C LEU A 154 9.02 -11.87 3.93
N VAL A 155 8.52 -11.72 2.71
CA VAL A 155 9.24 -12.07 1.46
C VAL A 155 9.28 -10.88 0.49
N GLY A 156 8.89 -9.68 0.93
CA GLY A 156 8.79 -8.51 0.09
C GLY A 156 7.71 -8.70 -0.98
N ARG A 157 7.86 -8.04 -2.13
CA ARG A 157 6.82 -7.98 -3.18
C ARG A 157 6.62 -9.25 -4.01
N LEU A 158 6.90 -10.45 -3.47
CA LEU A 158 6.78 -11.70 -4.21
C LEU A 158 5.37 -11.91 -4.79
N TRP A 159 4.33 -11.48 -4.07
CA TRP A 159 2.94 -11.54 -4.56
C TRP A 159 2.74 -10.80 -5.88
N CYS A 160 3.53 -9.76 -6.16
CA CYS A 160 3.41 -8.99 -7.39
C CYS A 160 3.82 -9.80 -8.62
N VAL A 161 4.53 -10.92 -8.49
CA VAL A 161 4.82 -11.84 -9.61
C VAL A 161 3.58 -12.60 -10.05
N MET A 162 2.78 -13.08 -9.09
CA MET A 162 1.55 -13.86 -9.31
C MET A 162 0.30 -12.98 -9.46
N CYS A 163 0.38 -11.69 -9.14
CA CYS A 163 -0.72 -10.74 -9.26
C CYS A 163 -1.33 -10.72 -10.68
N PRO A 164 -2.66 -10.91 -10.84
CA PRO A 164 -3.30 -10.97 -12.15
C PRO A 164 -3.16 -9.67 -12.94
N PHE A 165 -3.23 -8.52 -12.28
CA PHE A 165 -3.08 -7.21 -12.92
C PHE A 165 -1.67 -7.01 -13.48
N GLY A 166 -0.65 -7.47 -12.73
CA GLY A 166 0.73 -7.45 -13.19
C GLY A 166 0.97 -8.39 -14.36
N THR A 167 0.35 -9.56 -14.34
CA THR A 167 0.36 -10.53 -15.45
C THR A 167 -0.28 -9.94 -16.71
N LEU A 168 -1.49 -9.39 -16.60
CA LEU A 168 -2.20 -8.77 -17.73
C LEU A 168 -1.39 -7.65 -18.38
N ASN A 169 -0.82 -6.77 -17.55
CA ASN A 169 0.02 -5.68 -18.02
C ASN A 169 1.32 -6.19 -18.70
N GLU A 170 2.00 -7.17 -18.10
CA GLU A 170 3.21 -7.75 -18.67
C GLU A 170 2.94 -8.48 -20.00
N TRP A 171 1.88 -9.28 -20.06
CA TRP A 171 1.52 -10.02 -21.27
C TRP A 171 1.12 -9.07 -22.41
N ALA A 172 0.34 -8.04 -22.11
CA ALA A 172 0.01 -6.98 -23.07
C ALA A 172 1.27 -6.27 -23.59
N ALA A 173 2.19 -5.89 -22.68
CA ALA A 173 3.44 -5.24 -23.05
C ALA A 173 4.38 -6.15 -23.86
N ASN A 174 4.39 -7.46 -23.59
CA ASN A 174 5.20 -8.42 -24.36
C ASN A 174 4.61 -8.72 -25.73
N LEU A 175 3.29 -8.66 -25.87
CA LEU A 175 2.59 -8.86 -27.13
C LEU A 175 2.76 -7.65 -28.06
N VAL A 176 2.54 -6.44 -27.55
CA VAL A 176 2.59 -5.20 -28.35
C VAL A 176 4.01 -4.64 -28.48
N ARG A 177 4.87 -4.87 -27.49
CA ARG A 177 6.24 -4.33 -27.38
C ARG A 177 6.31 -2.81 -27.62
N PRO A 178 5.53 -2.00 -26.88
CA PRO A 178 5.51 -0.55 -27.08
C PRO A 178 6.89 0.07 -26.85
N ASN A 179 7.22 1.14 -27.58
CA ASN A 179 8.46 1.88 -27.37
C ASN A 179 8.30 3.10 -26.44
N ARG A 180 7.07 3.39 -26.00
CA ARG A 180 6.76 4.58 -25.21
C ARG A 180 7.09 4.35 -23.73
N LEU A 181 7.91 5.26 -23.17
CA LEU A 181 8.16 5.31 -21.74
C LEU A 181 7.07 6.11 -21.02
N PHE A 182 6.85 5.80 -19.74
CA PHE A 182 5.94 6.58 -18.91
C PHE A 182 6.42 8.05 -18.80
N PRO A 183 5.52 9.05 -18.79
CA PRO A 183 5.89 10.47 -18.78
C PRO A 183 6.78 10.83 -17.58
N LYS A 184 7.89 11.55 -17.80
CA LYS A 184 8.90 11.84 -16.75
C LYS A 184 8.30 12.51 -15.50
N PHE A 185 7.35 13.43 -15.68
CA PHE A 185 6.72 14.17 -14.58
C PHE A 185 5.82 13.29 -13.69
N LEU A 186 5.37 12.13 -14.19
CA LEU A 186 4.55 11.15 -13.44
C LEU A 186 5.38 9.97 -12.92
N ARG A 187 6.71 9.97 -13.07
CA ARG A 187 7.58 8.88 -12.58
C ARG A 187 7.87 9.02 -11.08
N ASN A 188 6.83 9.16 -10.27
CA ASN A 188 6.91 9.33 -8.82
C ASN A 188 5.75 8.59 -8.13
N LEU A 189 5.77 8.50 -6.80
CA LEU A 189 4.71 7.84 -6.05
C LEU A 189 3.43 8.68 -5.91
N TRP A 190 3.43 9.97 -6.25
CA TRP A 190 2.28 10.86 -6.06
C TRP A 190 1.01 10.33 -6.73
N LEU A 191 1.13 9.80 -7.94
CA LEU A 191 0.00 9.24 -8.67
C LEU A 191 -0.55 7.97 -8.01
N ALA A 192 0.34 7.10 -7.53
CA ALA A 192 -0.04 5.92 -6.75
C ALA A 192 -0.72 6.31 -5.43
N THR A 193 -0.20 7.31 -4.72
CA THR A 193 -0.80 7.85 -3.49
C THR A 193 -2.19 8.40 -3.74
N PHE A 194 -2.38 9.17 -4.81
CA PHE A 194 -3.69 9.68 -5.21
C PHE A 194 -4.68 8.54 -5.48
N PHE A 195 -4.30 7.54 -6.29
CA PHE A 195 -5.17 6.41 -6.56
C PHE A 195 -5.45 5.55 -5.34
N PHE A 196 -4.49 5.42 -4.40
CA PHE A 196 -4.71 4.74 -3.14
C PHE A 196 -5.78 5.45 -2.30
N VAL A 197 -5.63 6.76 -2.07
CA VAL A 197 -6.58 7.58 -1.31
C VAL A 197 -7.95 7.57 -1.97
N PHE A 198 -8.00 7.72 -3.29
CA PHE A 198 -9.24 7.66 -4.06
C PHE A 198 -9.91 6.29 -3.96
N LEU A 199 -9.15 5.20 -4.05
CA LEU A 199 -9.69 3.85 -3.92
C LEU A 199 -10.24 3.59 -2.51
N THR A 200 -9.53 4.03 -1.47
CA THR A 200 -10.00 3.89 -0.08
C THR A 200 -11.24 4.75 0.18
N TRP A 201 -11.26 5.99 -0.32
CA TRP A 201 -12.45 6.83 -0.27
C TRP A 201 -13.63 6.19 -1.00
N ALA A 202 -13.39 5.65 -2.20
CA ALA A 202 -14.44 4.97 -2.97
C ALA A 202 -14.95 3.71 -2.25
N ASP A 203 -14.08 2.96 -1.58
CA ASP A 203 -14.47 1.81 -0.77
C ASP A 203 -15.37 2.21 0.41
N GLU A 204 -15.01 3.29 1.11
CA GLU A 204 -15.81 3.84 2.21
C GLU A 204 -17.19 4.33 1.73
N GLN A 205 -17.22 5.18 0.70
CA GLN A 205 -18.45 5.81 0.24
C GLN A 205 -19.37 4.86 -0.53
N LEU A 206 -18.82 3.99 -1.37
CA LEU A 206 -19.60 3.08 -2.22
C LEU A 206 -19.82 1.71 -1.58
N GLY A 207 -19.11 1.40 -0.49
CA GLY A 207 -19.19 0.11 0.19
C GLY A 207 -18.72 -1.04 -0.71
N ILE A 208 -17.56 -0.89 -1.37
CA ILE A 208 -17.07 -1.89 -2.34
C ILE A 208 -16.92 -3.27 -1.70
N ILE A 209 -16.42 -3.35 -0.46
CA ILE A 209 -16.32 -4.60 0.31
C ILE A 209 -17.69 -5.26 0.58
N ARG A 210 -18.76 -4.47 0.70
CA ARG A 210 -20.11 -4.96 1.04
C ARG A 210 -20.86 -5.52 -0.17
N SER A 211 -20.52 -5.07 -1.38
CA SER A 211 -21.19 -5.46 -2.62
C SER A 211 -20.27 -6.32 -3.52
N PRO A 212 -20.61 -7.60 -3.76
CA PRO A 212 -19.84 -8.46 -4.66
C PRO A 212 -19.74 -7.94 -6.10
N GLN A 213 -20.84 -7.39 -6.63
CA GLN A 213 -20.85 -6.75 -7.95
C GLN A 213 -19.89 -5.57 -8.05
N MET A 214 -19.83 -4.71 -7.02
CA MET A 214 -18.89 -3.59 -7.01
C MET A 214 -17.44 -4.07 -6.94
N THR A 215 -17.17 -5.14 -6.19
CA THR A 215 -15.85 -5.79 -6.16
C THR A 215 -15.48 -6.34 -7.55
N ALA A 216 -16.41 -7.01 -8.25
CA ALA A 216 -16.17 -7.53 -9.59
C ALA A 216 -15.87 -6.40 -10.61
N TRP A 217 -16.66 -5.33 -10.58
CA TRP A 217 -16.42 -4.14 -11.41
C TRP A 217 -15.07 -3.50 -11.12
N LEU A 218 -14.69 -3.37 -9.83
CA LEU A 218 -13.37 -2.86 -9.45
C LEU A 218 -12.25 -3.70 -10.06
N ILE A 219 -12.34 -5.03 -9.97
CA ILE A 219 -11.34 -5.94 -10.55
C ILE A 219 -11.29 -5.77 -12.07
N ILE A 220 -12.44 -5.70 -12.75
CA ILE A 220 -12.48 -5.49 -14.21
C ILE A 220 -11.83 -4.16 -14.59
N ILE A 221 -12.21 -3.06 -13.93
CA ILE A 221 -11.69 -1.72 -14.23
C ILE A 221 -10.16 -1.69 -14.04
N LEU A 222 -9.66 -2.22 -12.92
CA LEU A 222 -8.21 -2.32 -12.69
C LEU A 222 -7.53 -3.23 -13.72
N GLY A 223 -8.16 -4.33 -14.12
CA GLY A 223 -7.68 -5.23 -15.18
C GLY A 223 -7.57 -4.54 -16.54
N VAL A 224 -8.60 -3.78 -16.93
CA VAL A 224 -8.63 -3.02 -18.19
C VAL A 224 -7.56 -1.92 -18.19
N ILE A 225 -7.43 -1.17 -17.09
CA ILE A 225 -6.38 -0.13 -16.97
C ILE A 225 -4.99 -0.77 -17.03
N ALA A 226 -4.78 -1.90 -16.36
CA ALA A 226 -3.52 -2.63 -16.39
C ALA A 226 -3.20 -3.12 -17.80
N PHE A 227 -4.16 -3.71 -18.51
CA PHE A 227 -4.01 -4.17 -19.88
C PHE A 227 -3.71 -3.01 -20.84
N ALA A 228 -4.51 -1.94 -20.81
CA ALA A 228 -4.34 -0.76 -21.64
C ALA A 228 -2.97 -0.08 -21.42
N THR A 229 -2.53 0.02 -20.16
CA THR A 229 -1.20 0.54 -19.84
C THR A 229 -0.09 -0.32 -20.44
N GLY A 230 -0.28 -1.64 -20.51
CA GLY A 230 0.70 -2.56 -21.10
C GLY A 230 0.77 -2.46 -22.61
N ILE A 231 -0.35 -2.14 -23.28
CA ILE A 231 -0.37 -1.83 -24.71
C ILE A 231 0.38 -0.53 -25.00
N ILE A 232 0.19 0.50 -24.17
CA ILE A 232 0.69 1.85 -24.47
C ILE A 232 2.13 2.05 -24.00
N PHE A 233 2.52 1.48 -22.85
CA PHE A 233 3.79 1.76 -22.18
C PHE A 233 4.64 0.51 -21.97
N GLN A 234 5.96 0.71 -21.93
CA GLN A 234 6.92 -0.36 -21.73
C GLN A 234 6.78 -1.09 -20.39
N ARG A 235 7.04 -2.41 -20.42
CA ARG A 235 7.22 -3.29 -19.26
C ARG A 235 6.07 -3.16 -18.25
N ARG A 236 6.34 -3.35 -16.95
CA ARG A 236 5.33 -3.26 -15.88
C ARG A 236 5.05 -1.84 -15.40
N SER A 237 4.74 -0.93 -16.34
CA SER A 237 4.48 0.48 -16.02
C SER A 237 3.26 0.69 -15.11
N PHE A 238 2.21 -0.14 -15.25
CA PHE A 238 1.04 -0.09 -14.36
C PHE A 238 1.43 -0.35 -12.91
N CYS A 239 2.16 -1.44 -12.66
CA CYS A 239 2.61 -1.81 -11.32
C CYS A 239 3.63 -0.83 -10.73
N ARG A 240 4.35 -0.07 -11.56
CA ARG A 240 5.33 0.90 -11.07
C ARG A 240 4.71 2.25 -10.70
N TYR A 241 3.72 2.73 -11.44
CA TYR A 241 3.24 4.11 -11.32
C TYR A 241 1.73 4.28 -11.08
N LEU A 242 0.89 3.35 -11.55
CA LEU A 242 -0.58 3.52 -11.54
C LEU A 242 -1.31 2.64 -10.54
N CYS A 243 -0.75 1.49 -10.18
CA CYS A 243 -1.39 0.57 -9.27
C CYS A 243 -1.57 1.23 -7.88
N PRO A 244 -2.82 1.34 -7.37
CA PRO A 244 -3.11 2.09 -6.14
C PRO A 244 -2.30 1.59 -4.95
N ILE A 245 -2.09 0.27 -4.86
CA ILE A 245 -1.40 -0.34 -3.74
C ILE A 245 0.13 -0.29 -3.86
N THR A 246 0.70 0.12 -5.00
CA THR A 246 2.16 0.08 -5.20
C THR A 246 2.89 0.82 -4.10
N GLY A 247 2.50 2.04 -3.75
CA GLY A 247 3.17 2.79 -2.69
C GLY A 247 3.26 1.98 -1.38
N LEU A 248 2.11 1.48 -0.91
CA LEU A 248 1.98 0.65 0.29
C LEU A 248 2.88 -0.60 0.22
N GLN A 249 2.84 -1.33 -0.90
CA GLN A 249 3.66 -2.51 -1.14
C GLN A 249 5.16 -2.20 -1.05
N GLY A 250 5.57 -1.01 -1.48
CA GLY A 250 6.97 -0.60 -1.53
C GLY A 250 7.51 -0.37 -0.12
N LEU A 251 6.75 0.39 0.68
CA LEU A 251 7.07 0.65 2.08
C LEU A 251 7.12 -0.64 2.90
N TYR A 252 6.15 -1.54 2.74
CA TYR A 252 6.14 -2.81 3.49
C TYR A 252 7.29 -3.73 3.10
N SER A 253 7.72 -3.71 1.84
CA SER A 253 8.82 -4.55 1.38
C SER A 253 10.19 -4.08 1.84
N MET A 254 10.33 -2.84 2.31
CA MET A 254 11.54 -2.39 3.00
C MET A 254 11.71 -3.07 4.37
N VAL A 255 10.61 -3.51 4.99
CA VAL A 255 10.64 -4.27 6.26
C VAL A 255 11.13 -5.70 6.07
N SER A 256 10.96 -6.26 4.87
CA SER A 256 11.24 -7.67 4.61
C SER A 256 12.70 -8.08 4.88
N PRO A 257 12.91 -9.28 5.46
CA PRO A 257 14.23 -9.88 5.65
C PRO A 257 14.82 -10.47 4.36
N VAL A 258 14.11 -10.51 3.24
CA VAL A 258 14.63 -11.08 1.99
C VAL A 258 15.09 -9.96 1.07
N GLU A 259 16.31 -10.06 0.54
CA GLU A 259 16.80 -9.12 -0.47
C GLU A 259 17.57 -9.78 -1.61
N LEU A 260 17.39 -9.24 -2.81
CA LEU A 260 18.19 -9.59 -3.98
C LEU A 260 19.24 -8.50 -4.20
N ARG A 261 20.52 -8.83 -4.26
CA ARG A 261 21.61 -7.85 -4.45
C ARG A 261 22.69 -8.39 -5.38
N SER A 262 23.48 -7.49 -5.97
CA SER A 262 24.74 -7.90 -6.61
C SER A 262 25.75 -8.31 -5.56
N VAL A 263 26.48 -9.41 -5.79
CA VAL A 263 27.54 -9.87 -4.88
C VAL A 263 28.70 -8.88 -4.90
N ASP A 264 29.23 -8.58 -6.09
CA ASP A 264 30.35 -7.65 -6.26
C ASP A 264 30.10 -6.67 -7.42
N ARG A 265 30.04 -5.38 -7.11
CA ARG A 265 29.86 -4.32 -8.13
C ARG A 265 31.00 -4.32 -9.16
N SER A 266 32.21 -4.70 -8.78
CA SER A 266 33.38 -4.70 -9.67
C SER A 266 33.28 -5.76 -10.78
N ARG A 267 32.70 -6.93 -10.48
CA ARG A 267 32.40 -7.97 -11.48
C ARG A 267 31.38 -7.48 -12.51
N CYS A 268 30.36 -6.74 -12.05
CA CYS A 268 29.43 -6.10 -12.98
C CYS A 268 30.09 -5.03 -13.85
N LEU A 269 31.10 -4.29 -13.37
CA LEU A 269 31.76 -3.27 -14.18
C LEU A 269 32.65 -3.85 -15.29
N LYS A 270 33.25 -5.02 -15.07
CA LYS A 270 34.18 -5.65 -16.02
C LYS A 270 33.49 -6.44 -17.12
N GLU A 271 32.41 -7.16 -16.79
CA GLU A 271 31.86 -8.22 -17.66
C GLU A 271 30.33 -8.09 -17.89
N CYS A 272 29.68 -6.99 -17.50
CA CYS A 272 28.22 -6.86 -17.63
C CYS A 272 27.78 -5.96 -18.79
N HIS A 273 27.05 -6.54 -19.74
CA HIS A 273 26.32 -5.81 -20.80
C HIS A 273 24.96 -5.26 -20.35
N GLN A 274 24.72 -5.19 -19.02
CA GLN A 274 23.44 -4.78 -18.42
C GLN A 274 22.26 -5.70 -18.76
N ASP A 275 22.53 -6.97 -19.04
CA ASP A 275 21.51 -7.97 -19.42
C ASP A 275 20.42 -8.16 -18.36
N CYS A 276 20.75 -7.98 -17.07
CA CYS A 276 19.74 -8.02 -16.01
C CYS A 276 18.69 -6.89 -16.11
N TYR A 277 19.01 -5.80 -16.82
CA TYR A 277 18.12 -4.68 -17.09
C TYR A 277 17.53 -4.70 -18.50
N ARG A 278 18.31 -5.09 -19.51
CA ARG A 278 17.90 -5.11 -20.93
C ARG A 278 17.21 -6.41 -21.34
N GLY A 279 17.62 -7.53 -20.74
CA GLY A 279 17.28 -8.89 -21.16
C GLY A 279 18.27 -9.44 -22.19
N ASN A 280 18.29 -10.76 -22.33
CA ASN A 280 19.04 -11.52 -23.33
C ASN A 280 18.25 -12.78 -23.74
N GLU A 281 18.88 -13.73 -24.42
CA GLU A 281 18.22 -14.98 -24.84
C GLU A 281 17.82 -15.90 -23.66
N GLY A 282 18.48 -15.72 -22.51
CA GLY A 282 18.23 -16.46 -21.27
C GLY A 282 16.99 -15.98 -20.51
N GLY A 283 16.69 -14.67 -20.56
CA GLY A 283 15.57 -14.08 -19.84
C GLY A 283 15.29 -12.62 -20.23
N ARG A 284 14.17 -12.09 -19.75
CA ARG A 284 13.78 -10.70 -20.02
C ARG A 284 14.53 -9.74 -19.10
N GLY A 285 14.58 -8.47 -19.49
CA GLY A 285 15.06 -7.41 -18.61
C GLY A 285 14.14 -7.20 -17.42
N CYS A 286 14.62 -6.56 -16.35
CA CYS A 286 13.80 -6.27 -15.18
C CYS A 286 12.49 -5.52 -15.55
N PRO A 287 11.31 -6.11 -15.29
CA PRO A 287 10.03 -5.51 -15.70
C PRO A 287 9.70 -4.24 -14.91
N MET A 288 10.28 -4.08 -13.72
CA MET A 288 10.12 -2.91 -12.86
C MET A 288 11.17 -1.82 -13.13
N PHE A 289 12.00 -1.94 -14.15
CA PHE A 289 13.15 -1.07 -14.46
C PHE A 289 14.10 -0.85 -13.27
N GLU A 290 14.38 -1.92 -12.53
CA GLU A 290 15.42 -1.92 -11.49
C GLU A 290 16.73 -2.51 -12.03
N PHE A 291 17.85 -1.97 -11.54
CA PHE A 291 19.19 -2.45 -11.88
C PHE A 291 19.90 -2.94 -10.61
N PRO A 292 20.06 -4.26 -10.42
CA PRO A 292 20.56 -4.83 -9.16
C PRO A 292 21.91 -4.30 -8.67
N MET A 293 22.78 -3.84 -9.58
CA MET A 293 24.10 -3.31 -9.23
C MET A 293 24.03 -2.00 -8.43
N THR A 294 23.07 -1.14 -8.75
CA THR A 294 22.85 0.16 -8.09
C THR A 294 21.70 0.13 -7.09
N MET A 295 21.05 -1.03 -6.94
CA MET A 295 19.88 -1.19 -6.08
C MET A 295 20.32 -1.25 -4.61
N GLU A 296 19.89 -0.25 -3.84
CA GLU A 296 20.14 -0.18 -2.39
C GLU A 296 18.91 -0.63 -1.59
N ARG A 297 17.71 -0.48 -2.15
CA ARG A 297 16.42 -0.78 -1.50
C ARG A 297 15.55 -1.73 -2.31
N ASN A 298 14.64 -2.44 -1.62
CA ASN A 298 13.66 -3.34 -2.21
C ASN A 298 12.33 -2.68 -2.59
N THR A 299 12.23 -1.34 -2.62
CA THR A 299 10.96 -0.63 -2.85
C THR A 299 10.24 -1.09 -4.12
N TYR A 300 10.97 -1.29 -5.22
CA TYR A 300 10.38 -1.60 -6.53
C TYR A 300 10.61 -3.05 -6.99
N CYS A 301 11.59 -3.75 -6.42
CA CYS A 301 11.87 -5.13 -6.78
C CYS A 301 10.67 -6.02 -6.46
N ASN A 302 10.13 -6.72 -7.46
CA ASN A 302 9.00 -7.62 -7.31
C ASN A 302 9.40 -9.09 -7.17
N PHE A 303 10.69 -9.41 -7.02
CA PHE A 303 11.19 -10.79 -6.95
C PHE A 303 10.73 -11.69 -8.11
N CYS A 304 10.64 -11.14 -9.33
CA CYS A 304 10.36 -11.93 -10.55
C CYS A 304 11.55 -12.77 -11.04
N PHE A 305 12.75 -12.52 -10.52
CA PHE A 305 13.99 -13.24 -10.86
C PHE A 305 14.42 -13.27 -12.33
N GLU A 306 13.79 -12.50 -13.21
CA GLU A 306 14.23 -12.35 -14.61
C GLU A 306 15.69 -11.85 -14.72
N CYS A 307 16.12 -11.02 -13.77
CA CYS A 307 17.52 -10.61 -13.66
C CYS A 307 18.47 -11.77 -13.31
N VAL A 308 18.03 -12.79 -12.58
CA VAL A 308 18.83 -13.99 -12.26
C VAL A 308 18.96 -14.90 -13.47
N LYS A 309 17.92 -15.00 -14.30
CA LYS A 309 17.95 -15.73 -15.58
C LYS A 309 18.88 -15.07 -16.60
N SER A 310 18.88 -13.74 -16.62
CA SER A 310 19.59 -12.97 -17.64
C SER A 310 21.02 -12.60 -17.23
N CYS A 311 21.46 -12.80 -15.99
CA CYS A 311 22.79 -12.36 -15.53
C CYS A 311 23.91 -13.33 -15.98
N PRO A 312 24.81 -12.93 -16.90
CA PRO A 312 25.88 -13.82 -17.38
C PRO A 312 26.89 -14.25 -16.31
N PRO A 313 27.44 -13.35 -15.45
CA PRO A 313 28.46 -13.73 -14.48
C PRO A 313 27.90 -14.40 -13.21
N GLY A 314 26.58 -14.64 -13.13
CA GLY A 314 25.94 -15.18 -11.92
C GLY A 314 26.16 -14.32 -10.67
N ASN A 315 26.36 -13.01 -10.84
CA ASN A 315 26.78 -12.08 -9.77
C ASN A 315 25.61 -11.60 -8.89
N LEU A 316 24.54 -12.38 -8.78
CA LEU A 316 23.35 -12.05 -8.00
C LEU A 316 23.21 -13.03 -6.83
N THR A 317 22.87 -12.49 -5.67
CA THR A 317 22.58 -13.26 -4.45
C THR A 317 21.19 -12.90 -3.94
N LEU A 318 20.44 -13.93 -3.53
CA LEU A 318 19.21 -13.75 -2.75
C LEU A 318 19.58 -14.08 -1.31
N ARG A 319 19.66 -13.07 -0.46
CA ARG A 319 20.18 -13.21 0.90
C ARG A 319 19.20 -12.74 1.95
N LEU A 320 19.31 -13.31 3.14
CA LEU A 320 18.56 -12.88 4.31
C LEU A 320 19.27 -11.70 4.99
N ARG A 321 18.50 -10.74 5.44
CA ARG A 321 18.92 -9.53 6.15
C ARG A 321 18.07 -9.31 7.40
N PRO A 322 18.54 -8.48 8.34
CA PRO A 322 17.71 -7.99 9.45
C PRO A 322 16.45 -7.29 8.95
N PHE A 323 15.33 -7.48 9.67
CA PHE A 323 14.09 -6.75 9.43
C PHE A 323 14.32 -5.24 9.42
N ALA A 324 13.59 -4.53 8.55
CA ALA A 324 13.59 -3.07 8.44
C ALA A 324 14.94 -2.40 8.11
N LYS A 325 15.99 -3.15 7.73
CA LYS A 325 17.29 -2.56 7.39
C LYS A 325 17.21 -1.52 6.25
N ASP A 326 16.34 -1.73 5.26
CA ASP A 326 16.18 -0.81 4.13
C ASP A 326 15.55 0.54 4.51
N LEU A 327 14.80 0.62 5.62
CA LEU A 327 14.26 1.88 6.11
C LEU A 327 15.40 2.82 6.54
N TRP A 328 16.49 2.26 7.05
CA TRP A 328 17.62 3.01 7.61
C TRP A 328 18.82 3.10 6.65
N ALA A 329 18.91 2.23 5.64
CA ALA A 329 20.10 2.07 4.81
C ALA A 329 20.29 3.16 3.73
N SER A 330 19.45 4.19 3.66
CA SER A 330 19.42 5.07 2.49
C SER A 330 20.22 6.36 2.62
N GLY A 331 21.06 6.62 1.61
CA GLY A 331 21.71 7.93 1.43
C GLY A 331 20.89 8.98 0.66
N ARG A 332 19.73 8.62 0.09
CA ARG A 332 18.87 9.52 -0.71
C ARG A 332 17.52 9.78 -0.03
N ARG A 333 17.13 11.05 0.01
CA ARG A 333 15.85 11.53 0.57
C ARG A 333 14.76 11.47 -0.50
N TRP A 334 13.66 10.75 -0.24
CA TRP A 334 12.52 10.60 -1.15
C TRP A 334 11.27 11.17 -0.48
N LEU A 335 10.90 12.40 -0.86
CA LEU A 335 9.77 13.12 -0.25
C LEU A 335 8.43 12.42 -0.51
N ASP A 336 8.30 11.71 -1.63
CA ASP A 336 7.09 11.01 -2.05
C ASP A 336 6.81 9.76 -1.20
N GLU A 337 7.83 8.97 -0.87
CA GLU A 337 7.71 7.83 0.06
C GLU A 337 7.33 8.29 1.48
N SER A 338 7.97 9.35 1.97
CA SER A 338 7.70 9.94 3.28
C SER A 338 6.31 10.52 3.41
N TYR A 339 5.87 11.26 2.39
CA TYR A 339 4.51 11.80 2.33
C TYR A 339 3.49 10.67 2.34
N LEU A 340 3.70 9.63 1.50
CA LEU A 340 2.83 8.46 1.50
C LEU A 340 2.77 7.78 2.87
N ALA A 341 3.89 7.61 3.57
CA ALA A 341 3.88 7.01 4.90
C ALA A 341 2.99 7.78 5.89
N LEU A 342 3.03 9.12 5.86
CA LEU A 342 2.14 9.96 6.70
C LEU A 342 0.68 9.89 6.27
N VAL A 343 0.43 9.88 4.96
CA VAL A 343 -0.94 9.68 4.42
C VAL A 343 -1.50 8.33 4.86
N LEU A 344 -0.71 7.27 4.84
CA LEU A 344 -1.13 5.95 5.32
C LEU A 344 -1.50 5.97 6.80
N VAL A 345 -0.71 6.63 7.64
CA VAL A 345 -1.04 6.82 9.07
C VAL A 345 -2.35 7.61 9.22
N GLY A 346 -2.56 8.64 8.40
CA GLY A 346 -3.80 9.41 8.41
C GLY A 346 -5.02 8.59 8.02
N ILE A 347 -4.92 7.84 6.90
CA ILE A 347 -5.99 6.95 6.44
C ILE A 347 -6.32 5.91 7.50
N THR A 348 -5.33 5.20 8.03
CA THR A 348 -5.58 4.15 9.04
C THR A 348 -6.20 4.72 10.30
N THR A 349 -5.76 5.91 10.75
CA THR A 349 -6.33 6.56 11.92
C THR A 349 -7.79 6.96 11.71
N ILE A 350 -8.12 7.54 10.57
CA ILE A 350 -9.49 7.98 10.24
C ILE A 350 -10.42 6.78 10.06
N VAL A 351 -10.01 5.77 9.29
CA VAL A 351 -10.79 4.54 9.08
C VAL A 351 -11.00 3.80 10.41
N THR A 352 -10.01 3.81 11.30
CA THR A 352 -10.19 3.25 12.65
C THR A 352 -11.18 4.07 13.47
N ALA A 353 -11.15 5.41 13.36
CA ALA A 353 -12.08 6.29 14.05
C ALA A 353 -13.54 6.12 13.56
N GLN A 354 -13.76 5.81 12.28
CA GLN A 354 -15.09 5.52 11.72
C GLN A 354 -15.77 4.31 12.38
N MET A 355 -14.98 3.36 12.89
CA MET A 355 -15.52 2.18 13.59
C MET A 355 -15.96 2.48 15.03
N LEU A 356 -15.74 3.70 15.53
CA LEU A 356 -16.17 4.11 16.88
C LEU A 356 -17.66 4.44 16.90
N SER A 357 -18.37 4.01 17.94
CA SER A 357 -19.81 4.26 18.12
C SER A 357 -20.19 5.76 18.15
N GLY A 358 -19.26 6.63 18.53
CA GLY A 358 -19.44 8.08 18.56
C GLY A 358 -19.26 8.80 17.22
N TRP A 359 -18.81 8.10 16.15
CA TRP A 359 -18.46 8.72 14.88
C TRP A 359 -19.63 9.47 14.24
N GLY A 360 -20.81 8.85 14.16
CA GLY A 360 -21.99 9.47 13.55
C GLY A 360 -22.44 10.77 14.24
N LEU A 361 -22.35 10.82 15.57
CA LEU A 361 -22.63 12.04 16.34
C LEU A 361 -21.58 13.12 16.08
N TRP A 362 -20.31 12.73 16.00
CA TRP A 362 -19.20 13.63 15.72
C TRP A 362 -19.31 14.24 14.32
N ILE A 363 -19.57 13.43 13.28
CA ILE A 363 -19.82 13.91 11.92
C ILE A 363 -21.04 14.82 11.88
N SER A 364 -22.12 14.49 12.59
CA SER A 364 -23.31 15.35 12.66
C SER A 364 -23.02 16.71 13.29
N ARG A 365 -22.07 16.79 14.25
CA ARG A 365 -21.60 18.06 14.82
C ARG A 365 -20.71 18.82 13.84
N MET A 366 -19.81 18.14 13.16
CA MET A 366 -18.92 18.76 12.16
C MET A 366 -19.70 19.30 10.95
N ALA A 367 -20.75 18.60 10.51
CA ALA A 367 -21.64 19.05 9.46
C ALA A 367 -22.38 20.36 9.82
N ARG A 368 -22.44 20.73 11.11
CA ARG A 368 -23.02 22.00 11.54
C ARG A 368 -22.17 23.22 11.17
N LEU A 369 -20.88 23.01 10.84
CA LEU A 369 -19.97 24.07 10.39
C LEU A 369 -20.29 24.55 8.97
N ILE A 370 -21.00 23.74 8.17
CA ILE A 370 -21.48 24.14 6.84
C ILE A 370 -22.60 25.19 7.03
N PRO A 371 -22.58 26.35 6.36
CA PRO A 371 -23.64 27.36 6.46
C PRO A 371 -25.04 26.77 6.24
N LEU A 372 -26.04 27.32 6.94
CA LEU A 372 -27.40 26.78 6.95
C LEU A 372 -28.04 26.82 5.56
N GLU A 373 -27.72 27.86 4.80
CA GLU A 373 -28.14 28.16 3.44
C GLU A 373 -27.73 27.04 2.48
N LEU A 374 -26.49 26.55 2.62
CA LEU A 374 -25.99 25.42 1.83
C LEU A 374 -26.60 24.09 2.28
N ARG A 375 -26.85 23.93 3.59
CA ARG A 375 -27.39 22.68 4.15
C ARG A 375 -28.83 22.42 3.73
N ILE A 376 -29.65 23.46 3.62
CA ILE A 376 -31.07 23.34 3.22
C ILE A 376 -31.19 22.92 1.73
N LEU A 377 -30.21 23.29 0.90
CA LEU A 377 -30.17 22.91 -0.52
C LEU A 377 -29.82 21.43 -0.74
N MET A 378 -29.25 20.75 0.27
CA MET A 378 -28.73 19.38 0.15
C MET A 378 -29.55 18.40 0.99
N LYS A 379 -29.71 17.17 0.50
CA LYS A 379 -30.32 16.09 1.30
C LYS A 379 -29.42 15.75 2.50
N PRO A 380 -30.01 15.29 3.62
CA PRO A 380 -29.26 14.89 4.82
C PRO A 380 -28.07 13.96 4.58
N VAL A 381 -28.28 12.94 3.76
CA VAL A 381 -27.24 11.97 3.39
C VAL A 381 -26.09 12.67 2.65
N THR A 382 -26.40 13.59 1.74
CA THR A 382 -25.39 14.23 0.89
C THR A 382 -24.46 15.14 1.69
N TYR A 383 -24.98 15.98 2.60
CA TYR A 383 -24.10 16.84 3.39
C TYR A 383 -23.28 16.05 4.43
N LEU A 384 -23.80 14.95 4.96
CA LEU A 384 -23.07 14.07 5.88
C LEU A 384 -21.92 13.38 5.15
N THR A 385 -22.20 12.76 4.01
CA THR A 385 -21.19 12.13 3.13
C THR A 385 -20.14 13.15 2.66
N PHE A 386 -20.54 14.37 2.33
CA PHE A 386 -19.61 15.43 1.95
C PHE A 386 -18.68 15.82 3.12
N THR A 387 -19.24 15.96 4.32
CA THR A 387 -18.46 16.26 5.54
C THR A 387 -17.46 15.15 5.84
N GLU A 388 -17.90 13.89 5.77
CA GLU A 388 -17.06 12.71 5.96
C GLU A 388 -15.93 12.65 4.92
N SER A 389 -16.25 12.86 3.64
CA SER A 389 -15.27 12.91 2.54
C SER A 389 -14.23 14.02 2.74
N LEU A 390 -14.66 15.21 3.18
CA LEU A 390 -13.77 16.35 3.44
C LEU A 390 -12.83 16.04 4.60
N ILE A 391 -13.33 15.41 5.66
CA ILE A 391 -12.52 14.99 6.81
C ILE A 391 -11.54 13.89 6.41
N PHE A 392 -11.98 12.91 5.63
CA PHE A 392 -11.13 11.83 5.14
C PHE A 392 -9.99 12.36 4.27
N ILE A 393 -10.31 13.13 3.23
CA ILE A 393 -9.32 13.66 2.28
C ILE A 393 -8.44 14.73 2.95
N GLY A 394 -9.04 15.71 3.62
CA GLY A 394 -8.30 16.78 4.29
C GLY A 394 -7.47 16.27 5.47
N GLY A 395 -8.00 15.31 6.22
CA GLY A 395 -7.28 14.64 7.30
C GLY A 395 -6.07 13.88 6.76
N SER A 396 -6.29 12.95 5.82
CA SER A 396 -5.22 12.09 5.31
C SER A 396 -4.16 12.82 4.50
N LEU A 397 -4.55 13.73 3.58
CA LEU A 397 -3.62 14.40 2.66
C LEU A 397 -2.98 15.67 3.23
N LEU A 398 -3.62 16.35 4.18
CA LEU A 398 -3.12 17.63 4.69
C LEU A 398 -2.77 17.55 6.18
N LEU A 399 -3.72 17.19 7.04
CA LEU A 399 -3.53 17.26 8.49
C LEU A 399 -2.35 16.40 8.97
N PHE A 400 -2.32 15.11 8.63
CA PHE A 400 -1.25 14.22 9.07
C PHE A 400 0.12 14.58 8.49
N PRO A 401 0.25 14.90 7.19
CA PRO A 401 1.48 15.46 6.64
C PRO A 401 1.96 16.74 7.32
N ILE A 402 1.06 17.69 7.61
CA ILE A 402 1.39 18.93 8.32
C ILE A 402 1.85 18.63 9.76
N LEU A 403 1.17 17.75 10.47
CA LEU A 403 1.57 17.33 11.82
C LEU A 403 2.96 16.68 11.81
N GLY A 404 3.26 15.83 10.81
CA GLY A 404 4.59 15.25 10.62
C GLY A 404 5.67 16.31 10.38
N LEU A 405 5.36 17.31 9.55
CA LEU A 405 6.24 18.46 9.29
C LEU A 405 6.51 19.29 10.56
N LEU A 406 5.46 19.58 11.34
CA LEU A 406 5.56 20.33 12.60
C LEU A 406 6.32 19.55 13.68
N GLY A 407 6.10 18.24 13.77
CA GLY A 407 6.84 17.34 14.67
C GLY A 407 8.33 17.33 14.36
N GLY A 408 8.70 17.17 13.08
CA GLY A 408 10.10 17.21 12.65
C GLY A 408 10.77 18.56 12.91
N ARG A 409 10.04 19.68 12.73
CA ARG A 409 10.55 21.03 12.99
C ARG A 409 10.80 21.29 14.49
N SER A 410 9.96 20.72 15.36
CA SER A 410 10.04 20.89 16.81
C SER A 410 11.21 20.10 17.41
N ASP A 411 11.46 18.88 16.91
CA ASP A 411 12.58 18.05 17.36
C ASP A 411 13.94 18.63 16.91
N GLY A 412 14.02 19.13 15.67
CA GLY A 412 15.21 19.83 15.17
C GLY A 412 15.55 21.12 15.95
N ARG A 413 14.56 21.74 16.60
CA ARG A 413 14.77 22.94 17.43
C ARG A 413 15.22 22.59 18.87
N ARG A 414 14.82 21.43 19.41
CA ARG A 414 15.20 20.99 20.77
C ARG A 414 16.60 20.39 20.86
N ARG A 415 17.12 19.77 19.78
CA ARG A 415 18.41 19.05 19.81
C ARG A 415 19.64 19.86 19.36
N GLY A 416 19.51 21.16 19.12
CA GLY A 416 20.65 22.08 18.90
C GLY A 416 21.60 21.71 17.75
N SER A 417 21.27 20.70 16.94
CA SER A 417 22.10 20.22 15.85
C SER A 417 21.22 19.75 14.71
N TRP A 418 21.48 20.29 13.52
CA TRP A 418 20.99 19.77 12.24
C TRP A 418 21.74 18.46 11.90
N THR A 419 21.86 17.54 12.86
CA THR A 419 22.49 16.25 12.61
C THR A 419 21.51 15.40 11.80
N GLN A 420 21.96 15.05 10.59
CA GLN A 420 21.26 14.27 9.56
C GLN A 420 20.65 12.94 10.04
N GLU A 421 20.97 12.48 11.25
CA GLU A 421 20.71 11.13 11.73
C GLU A 421 19.30 10.92 12.31
N ASN A 422 18.65 11.96 12.85
CA ASN A 422 17.38 11.76 13.58
C ASN A 422 16.11 11.93 12.72
N LEU A 423 16.21 12.56 11.54
CA LEU A 423 15.11 12.72 10.58
C LEU A 423 15.14 11.66 9.45
N CYS A 424 16.15 10.79 9.44
CA CYS A 424 16.37 9.76 8.43
C CYS A 424 15.20 8.79 8.18
N PRO A 425 14.39 8.35 9.17
CA PRO A 425 13.33 7.39 8.88
C PRO A 425 12.09 8.03 8.24
N PHE A 426 11.95 9.36 8.27
CA PHE A 426 10.76 10.05 7.77
C PHE A 426 11.02 10.98 6.60
N GLY A 427 12.26 11.17 6.11
CA GLY A 427 12.58 11.88 4.85
C GLY A 427 12.07 13.32 4.72
N ILE A 428 11.55 13.92 5.78
CA ILE A 428 11.05 15.29 5.81
C ILE A 428 12.20 16.23 6.16
N HIS A 429 12.75 16.91 5.15
CA HIS A 429 13.52 18.12 5.38
C HIS A 429 13.06 19.21 4.42
N VAL A 430 12.45 20.26 4.97
CA VAL A 430 12.20 21.52 4.27
C VAL A 430 13.46 22.36 4.37
N HIS A 431 14.15 22.61 3.26
CA HIS A 431 15.15 23.68 3.19
C HIS A 431 14.44 25.00 2.87
N PRO A 432 14.70 26.09 3.60
CA PRO A 432 14.31 27.42 3.17
C PRO A 432 15.34 27.88 2.12
N CYS A 433 15.11 27.59 0.83
CA CYS A 433 15.86 28.30 -0.21
C CYS A 433 15.21 29.67 -0.39
N GLY A 434 15.85 30.67 0.22
CA GLY A 434 15.64 32.06 -0.09
C GLY A 434 15.93 32.36 -1.55
N ILE A 435 15.23 33.39 -2.02
CA ILE A 435 15.34 34.06 -3.31
C ILE A 435 16.82 34.34 -3.63
N GLY A 436 17.31 33.86 -4.78
CA GLY A 436 18.67 34.16 -5.28
C GLY A 436 19.07 33.29 -6.49
N HIS A 437 19.55 33.93 -7.54
CA HIS A 437 19.85 33.42 -8.88
C HIS A 437 20.88 32.25 -9.01
N ALA A 438 20.55 31.29 -9.88
CA ALA A 438 21.38 30.60 -10.91
C ALA A 438 22.52 29.61 -10.47
N PRO A 439 23.15 28.82 -11.39
CA PRO A 439 23.04 27.34 -11.42
C PRO A 439 24.39 26.60 -11.27
N GLY A 440 24.37 25.34 -10.82
CA GLY A 440 25.56 24.47 -10.98
C GLY A 440 25.65 23.31 -9.98
N ALA A 441 25.97 22.14 -10.52
CA ALA A 441 26.18 20.89 -9.82
C ALA A 441 27.34 20.92 -8.80
N GLN A 442 27.25 20.07 -7.77
CA GLN A 442 28.27 19.10 -7.30
C GLN A 442 28.09 18.81 -5.81
N CYS A 443 28.09 17.52 -5.45
CA CYS A 443 28.81 17.01 -4.27
C CYS A 443 28.72 15.48 -4.23
N LEU A 444 29.77 14.86 -4.79
CA LEU A 444 30.21 13.48 -4.57
C LEU A 444 31.58 13.60 -3.89
N PRO A 445 31.86 12.97 -2.75
CA PRO A 445 33.24 12.70 -2.36
C PRO A 445 33.56 11.26 -2.75
N LEU A 446 34.21 11.08 -3.90
CA LEU A 446 34.95 9.85 -4.21
C LEU A 446 36.39 10.06 -3.75
N SER A 447 36.78 9.34 -2.71
CA SER A 447 38.18 9.18 -2.31
C SER A 447 38.90 8.29 -3.33
N PHE A 448 39.58 8.89 -4.30
CA PHE A 448 40.58 8.19 -5.11
C PHE A 448 41.87 8.05 -4.30
N GLY A 449 42.19 6.81 -3.91
CA GLY A 449 43.50 6.45 -3.40
C GLY A 449 44.56 6.58 -4.50
N ARG A 450 45.63 7.30 -4.19
CA ARG A 450 46.85 7.48 -5.02
C ARG A 450 47.36 6.15 -5.59
N ALA A 451 47.33 6.02 -6.91
CA ALA A 451 48.16 5.07 -7.63
C ALA A 451 49.63 5.53 -7.56
N ARG A 452 50.51 4.65 -7.07
CA ARG A 452 51.97 4.82 -7.14
C ARG A 452 52.41 4.67 -8.60
N ARG A 453 53.20 5.62 -9.07
CA ARG A 453 53.87 5.61 -10.38
C ARG A 453 54.94 4.51 -10.39
N HIS A 454 54.97 3.68 -11.42
CA HIS A 454 56.16 2.97 -11.89
C HIS A 454 56.70 3.66 -13.16
N PRO A 455 58.01 3.57 -13.44
CA PRO A 455 58.74 4.54 -14.24
C PRO A 455 58.61 4.32 -15.74
N SER A 456 58.72 5.44 -16.46
CA SER A 456 58.79 5.57 -17.91
C SER A 456 60.03 4.88 -18.51
N LEU A 457 59.80 4.01 -19.48
CA LEU A 457 60.77 3.62 -20.50
C LEU A 457 60.89 4.78 -21.51
N SER A 458 62.08 5.35 -21.60
CA SER A 458 62.51 6.26 -22.66
C SER A 458 63.16 5.45 -23.78
N THR A 459 62.62 5.53 -24.99
CA THR A 459 63.30 5.24 -26.25
C THR A 459 63.92 6.53 -26.75
N ASP A 460 65.24 6.55 -26.93
CA ASP A 460 65.94 7.25 -28.01
C ASP A 460 67.41 6.75 -28.04
N SER A 461 67.91 6.60 -29.28
CA SER A 461 69.20 6.03 -29.77
C SER A 461 69.35 4.52 -29.76
#